data_AF-A0A0F8YX38-F1
#
_entry.id   AF-A0A0F8YX38-F1
#
_cell.length_a   1.000
_cell.length_b   1.000
_cell.length_c   1.000
_cell.angle_alpha   90.00
_cell.angle_beta   90.00
_cell.angle_gamma   90.00
#
_symmetry.space_group_name_H-M   'P 1'
#
loop_
_entity.id
_entity.type
_entity.pdbx_description
1 polymer ?
#
loop_
_entity_poly.entity_id
_entity_poly.type
_entity_poly.pdbx_seq_one_letter_code
_entity_poly.pdbx_strand_id
1 'polypeptide(L)'
;TGRGSIARESTIAWLKQHQIRYNTLLMRPVGNPTMDSELKRSWYITRWEGANRNLIVFEDRQRVVDMWREEGVRCFQTQPGDF
;
A
#
# COMPACT_ATOMS: atom_id res chain seq x y z
N THR A 1 -2.75 0.60 2.80
CA THR A 1 -3.93 0.83 1.93
C THR A 1 -4.21 2.31 1.80
N GLY A 2 -4.73 2.77 0.65
CA GLY A 2 -5.16 4.15 0.43
C GLY A 2 -6.47 4.52 1.14
N ARG A 3 -7.21 3.52 1.66
CA ARG A 3 -8.42 3.74 2.46
C ARG A 3 -8.10 4.54 3.72
N GLY A 4 -8.99 5.48 4.03
CA GLY A 4 -8.95 6.26 5.27
C GLY A 4 -9.04 5.35 6.51
N SER A 5 -8.38 5.74 7.59
CA SER A 5 -8.31 4.98 8.85
C SER A 5 -9.64 4.89 9.58
N ILE A 6 -10.64 5.68 9.16
CA ILE A 6 -12.04 5.51 9.57
C ILE A 6 -12.57 4.10 9.25
N ALA A 7 -12.06 3.46 8.19
CA ALA A 7 -12.44 2.11 7.79
C ALA A 7 -11.56 1.02 8.43
N ARG A 8 -10.83 1.33 9.51
CA ARG A 8 -9.88 0.39 10.11
C ARG A 8 -10.56 -0.84 10.67
N GLU A 9 -11.61 -0.66 11.47
CA GLU A 9 -12.32 -1.77 12.11
C GLU A 9 -12.94 -2.71 11.08
N SER A 10 -13.61 -2.16 10.05
CA SER A 10 -14.19 -2.97 8.96
C SER A 10 -13.12 -3.67 8.13
N THR A 11 -11.96 -3.04 7.91
CA THR A 11 -10.82 -3.67 7.23
C THR A 11 -10.26 -4.84 8.06
N ILE A 12 -10.09 -4.67 9.37
CA ILE A 12 -9.61 -5.73 10.27
C ILE A 12 -10.62 -6.88 10.33
N ALA A 13 -11.91 -6.58 10.44
CA ALA A 13 -12.96 -7.59 10.44
C ALA A 13 -12.94 -8.43 9.16
N TRP A 14 -12.79 -7.79 8.00
CA TRP A 14 -12.68 -8.48 6.71
C TRP A 14 -11.42 -9.37 6.64
N LEU A 15 -10.25 -8.86 7.05
CA LEU A 15 -9.02 -9.63 7.10
C LEU A 15 -9.15 -10.86 8.01
N LYS A 16 -9.79 -10.70 9.17
CA LYS A 16 -10.05 -11.80 10.12
C LYS A 16 -11.00 -12.84 9.53
N GLN A 17 -12.10 -12.41 8.92
CA GLN A 17 -13.08 -13.28 8.27
C GLN A 17 -12.44 -14.17 7.21
N HIS A 18 -11.52 -13.60 6.41
CA HIS A 18 -10.80 -14.32 5.36
C HIS A 18 -9.47 -14.92 5.82
N GLN A 19 -9.19 -14.92 7.13
CA GLN A 19 -8.00 -15.51 7.74
C GLN A 19 -6.67 -14.97 7.16
N ILE A 20 -6.66 -13.72 6.69
CA ILE A 20 -5.47 -13.05 6.14
C ILE A 20 -4.60 -12.53 7.28
N ARG A 21 -3.41 -13.11 7.43
CA ARG A 21 -2.41 -12.68 8.42
C ARG A 21 -1.59 -11.50 7.89
N TYR A 22 -1.28 -10.55 8.76
CA TYR A 22 -0.42 -9.41 8.45
C TYR A 22 0.39 -9.01 9.69
N ASN A 23 1.57 -8.42 9.48
CA ASN A 23 2.38 -7.85 10.57
C ASN A 23 2.04 -6.36 10.82
N THR A 24 1.86 -5.59 9.74
CA THR A 24 1.63 -4.15 9.82
C THR A 24 0.48 -3.73 8.91
N LEU A 25 -0.50 -2.99 9.46
CA LEU A 25 -1.61 -2.39 8.70
C LEU A 25 -1.50 -0.86 8.69
N LEU A 26 -0.90 -0.33 7.63
CA LEU A 26 -0.83 1.10 7.34
C LEU A 26 -2.07 1.58 6.58
N MET A 27 -2.68 2.65 7.04
CA MET A 27 -3.88 3.27 6.47
C MET A 27 -3.70 4.78 6.40
N ARG A 28 -4.41 5.42 5.48
CA ARG A 28 -4.42 6.88 5.33
C ARG A 28 -5.07 7.52 6.56
N PRO A 29 -4.44 8.52 7.21
CA PRO A 29 -5.10 9.26 8.29
C PRO A 29 -6.40 9.94 7.82
N VAL A 30 -7.39 10.04 8.70
CA VAL A 30 -8.66 10.73 8.39
C VAL A 30 -8.37 12.19 7.98
N GLY A 31 -9.00 12.63 6.89
CA GLY A 31 -8.84 14.00 6.37
C GLY A 31 -7.54 14.26 5.61
N ASN A 32 -6.66 13.27 5.44
CA ASN A 32 -5.42 13.46 4.69
C ASN A 32 -5.66 13.36 3.15
N PRO A 33 -5.40 14.43 2.38
CA PRO A 33 -5.71 14.49 0.95
C PRO A 33 -4.56 14.01 0.05
N THR A 34 -3.40 13.64 0.61
CA THR A 34 -2.19 13.25 -0.14
C THR A 34 -2.47 12.14 -1.15
N MET A 35 -1.88 12.13 -2.33
CA MET A 35 -2.18 11.05 -3.28
C MET A 35 -1.70 9.68 -2.77
N ASP A 36 -2.34 8.58 -3.22
CA ASP A 36 -1.98 7.23 -2.76
C ASP A 36 -0.51 6.87 -3.05
N SER A 37 0.01 7.29 -4.21
CA SER A 37 1.40 7.09 -4.62
C SER A 37 2.37 7.79 -3.67
N GLU A 38 2.14 9.07 -3.41
CA GLU A 38 2.95 9.89 -2.48
C GLU A 38 2.90 9.34 -1.04
N LEU A 39 1.70 8.99 -0.56
CA LEU A 39 1.50 8.46 0.77
C LEU A 39 2.25 7.13 0.94
N LYS A 40 2.10 6.20 -0.01
CA LYS A 40 2.78 4.90 0.02
C LYS A 40 4.30 5.03 -0.14
N ARG A 41 4.76 5.93 -1.01
CA ARG A 41 6.19 6.28 -1.16
C ARG A 41 6.78 6.77 0.15
N SER A 42 6.10 7.69 0.86
CA SER A 42 6.57 8.17 2.16
C SER A 42 6.69 7.04 3.21
N TRP A 43 5.75 6.09 3.21
CA TRP A 43 5.82 4.94 4.11
C TRP A 43 7.00 4.04 3.78
N TYR A 44 7.27 3.82 2.48
CA TYR A 44 8.42 3.07 1.98
C TYR A 44 9.74 3.69 2.44
N ILE A 45 9.96 4.96 2.09
CA ILE A 45 11.14 5.73 2.46
C ILE A 45 11.38 5.69 3.97
N THR A 46 10.34 5.93 4.77
CA THR A 46 10.48 6.03 6.23
C THR A 46 10.81 4.69 6.92
N ARG A 47 10.41 3.55 6.35
CA ARG A 47 10.43 2.26 7.06
C ARG A 47 11.27 1.17 6.42
N TRP A 48 11.50 1.23 5.11
CA TRP A 48 11.99 0.10 4.33
C TRP A 48 13.06 0.46 3.29
N GLU A 49 13.23 1.74 2.96
CA GLU A 49 14.31 2.19 2.08
C GLU A 49 15.68 1.81 2.65
N GLY A 50 16.57 1.30 1.79
CA GLY A 50 17.89 0.78 2.17
C GLY A 50 17.88 -0.57 2.90
N ALA A 51 16.76 -0.99 3.49
CA ALA A 51 16.69 -2.18 4.34
C ALA A 51 16.32 -3.47 3.59
N ASN A 52 15.67 -3.41 2.42
CA ASN A 52 15.13 -4.62 1.78
C ASN A 52 15.23 -4.61 0.25
N ARG A 53 16.30 -5.22 -0.28
CA ARG A 53 16.42 -5.55 -1.72
C ARG A 53 15.45 -6.66 -2.18
N ASN A 54 14.75 -7.31 -1.25
CA ASN A 54 13.83 -8.42 -1.52
C ASN A 54 12.35 -8.04 -1.37
N LEU A 55 12.02 -6.74 -1.32
CA LEU A 55 10.63 -6.32 -1.24
C LEU A 55 9.89 -6.66 -2.55
N ILE A 56 8.75 -7.34 -2.41
CA ILE A 56 7.80 -7.59 -3.49
C ILE A 56 6.49 -6.92 -3.12
N VAL A 57 5.94 -6.16 -4.07
CA VAL A 57 4.67 -5.47 -3.90
C VAL A 57 3.62 -6.05 -4.85
N PHE A 58 2.40 -6.21 -4.34
CA PHE A 58 1.21 -6.49 -5.13
C PHE A 58 0.30 -5.26 -5.09
N GLU A 59 -0.03 -4.70 -6.24
CA GLU A 59 -0.81 -3.48 -6.38
C GLU A 59 -1.66 -3.54 -7.65
N ASP A 60 -2.77 -2.82 -7.73
CA ASP A 60 -3.66 -2.81 -8.88
C ASP A 60 -3.59 -1.47 -9.65
N ARG A 61 -3.61 -0.34 -8.93
CA ARG A 61 -3.72 1.01 -9.48
C ARG A 61 -2.46 1.47 -10.23
N GLN A 62 -2.61 1.87 -11.49
CA GLN A 62 -1.50 2.16 -12.41
C GLN A 62 -0.51 3.18 -11.86
N ARG A 63 -0.99 4.34 -11.39
CA ARG A 63 -0.13 5.39 -10.81
C ARG A 63 0.68 4.95 -9.59
N VAL A 64 0.22 3.95 -8.85
CA VAL A 64 0.94 3.42 -7.68
C VAL A 64 1.93 2.34 -8.11
N VAL A 65 1.55 1.52 -9.09
CA VAL A 65 2.44 0.55 -9.74
C VAL A 65 3.66 1.24 -10.36
N ASP A 66 3.43 2.32 -11.10
CA ASP A 66 4.50 3.09 -11.75
C ASP A 66 5.45 3.68 -10.69
N MET A 67 4.89 4.26 -9.61
CA MET A 67 5.67 4.73 -8.47
C MET A 67 6.56 3.63 -7.88
N TRP A 68 6.05 2.42 -7.63
CA TRP A 68 6.88 1.33 -7.09
C TRP A 68 8.01 0.92 -8.02
N ARG A 69 7.75 0.93 -9.34
CA ARG A 69 8.76 0.62 -10.36
C ARG A 69 9.83 1.71 -10.44
N GLU A 70 9.46 2.98 -10.30
CA GLU A 70 10.40 4.11 -10.18
C GLU A 70 11.33 3.96 -8.97
N GLU A 71 10.81 3.47 -7.84
CA GLU A 71 11.62 3.17 -6.63
C GLU A 71 12.50 1.91 -6.76
N GLY A 72 12.50 1.25 -7.92
CA GLY A 72 13.25 0.01 -8.16
C GLY A 72 12.67 -1.22 -7.43
N VAL A 73 11.42 -1.16 -6.96
CA VAL A 73 10.77 -2.25 -6.24
C VAL A 73 10.06 -3.19 -7.24
N ARG A 74 10.18 -4.51 -7.03
CA ARG A 74 9.46 -5.49 -7.83
C ARG A 74 7.96 -5.42 -7.53
N CYS A 75 7.19 -4.87 -8.47
CA CYS A 75 5.75 -4.70 -8.34
C CYS A 75 4.98 -5.57 -9.34
N PHE A 76 4.14 -6.47 -8.81
CA PHE A 76 3.19 -7.27 -9.59
C PHE A 76 1.84 -6.55 -9.65
N GLN A 77 1.44 -6.17 -10.86
CA GLN A 77 0.13 -5.57 -11.10
C GLN A 77 -0.93 -6.66 -11.17
N THR A 78 -1.86 -6.70 -10.22
CA THR A 78 -2.78 -7.83 -10.07
C THR A 78 -4.02 -7.75 -10.96
N GLN A 79 -4.38 -6.55 -11.43
CA GLN A 79 -5.49 -6.25 -12.35
C GLN A 79 -5.20 -4.96 -13.13
N PRO A 80 -5.87 -4.71 -14.28
CA PRO A 80 -5.84 -3.40 -14.94
C PRO A 80 -6.28 -2.27 -13.97
N GLY A 81 -5.58 -1.14 -14.02
CA GLY A 81 -5.63 -0.14 -12.94
C GLY A 81 -5.77 1.31 -13.37
N ASP A 82 -6.45 1.58 -14.50
CA ASP A 82 -6.58 2.93 -15.07
C ASP A 82 -7.64 3.76 -14.32
N PHE A 83 -7.31 4.18 -13.10
CA PHE A 83 -8.12 5.03 -12.21
C PHE A 83 -7.26 5.79 -11.20
#